data_AF-A0A7C8YBY5-F1
#
_entry.id   AF-A0A7C8YBY5-F1
#
_cell.length_a   1.000
_cell.length_b   1.000
_cell.length_c   1.000
_cell.angle_alpha   90.00
_cell.angle_beta   90.00
_cell.angle_gamma   90.00
#
_symmetry.space_group_name_H-M   'P 1'
#
loop_
_entity.id
_entity.type
_entity.pdbx_description
1 polymer ?
#
loop_
_entity_poly.entity_id
_entity_poly.type
_entity_poly.pdbx_seq_one_letter_code
_entity_poly.pdbx_strand_id
1 'polypeptide(L)'
;MASKLPVRTIGPAIPSVYLDKRLPDDRDYGLSLFKPETNICIPWLDAKEEGSVVYASMGSLASFGNEQMEEMAVALEKCDNYFLWVVRASEEDKLPSNFKERTSEKGIVVNWCPQLEVLAHRAVGCFVTHCGWNSTLEAISLGVPMVAFPWWSDQPTTAKCIADFWKVGVRVKVIEKGIAN
;
A
#
# COMPACT_ATOMS: atom_id res chain seq x y z
N MET A 1 26.59 3.13 34.71
CA MET A 1 25.18 3.49 34.38
C MET A 1 25.21 4.16 33.02
N ALA A 2 24.51 3.64 32.02
CA ALA A 2 24.39 4.32 30.73
C ALA A 2 23.64 5.64 30.95
N SER A 3 24.21 6.78 30.52
CA SER A 3 23.49 8.05 30.51
C SER A 3 22.30 7.92 29.55
N LYS A 4 21.09 8.14 30.05
CA LYS A 4 19.90 8.16 29.20
C LYS A 4 19.92 9.43 28.39
N LEU A 5 20.07 9.31 27.07
CA LEU A 5 19.87 10.43 26.16
C LEU A 5 18.38 10.85 26.18
N PRO A 6 18.07 12.15 26.11
CA PRO A 6 16.69 12.61 25.99
C PRO A 6 16.08 12.12 24.66
N VAL A 7 14.96 11.41 24.72
CA VAL A 7 14.23 10.89 23.55
C VAL A 7 12.94 11.69 23.36
N ARG A 8 12.65 12.13 22.14
CA ARG A 8 11.41 12.84 21.77
C ARG A 8 10.79 12.21 20.53
N THR A 9 9.51 11.86 20.61
CA THR A 9 8.72 11.36 19.47
C THR A 9 7.99 12.53 18.81
N ILE A 10 8.26 12.78 17.53
CA ILE A 10 7.71 13.91 16.76
C ILE A 10 6.83 13.48 15.57
N GLY A 11 6.53 12.18 15.47
CA GLY A 11 5.74 11.63 14.38
C GLY A 11 4.23 11.63 14.64
N PRO A 12 3.45 11.13 13.66
CA PRO A 12 3.92 10.68 12.35
C PRO A 12 4.22 11.87 11.43
N ALA A 13 5.28 11.78 10.64
CA ALA A 13 5.71 12.85 9.74
C ALA A 13 4.90 12.78 8.43
N ILE A 14 3.58 12.95 8.52
CA ILE A 14 2.62 12.96 7.39
C ILE A 14 2.19 14.41 7.14
N PRO A 15 1.93 14.82 5.88
CA PRO A 15 1.51 16.19 5.58
C PRO A 15 0.25 16.59 6.37
N SER A 16 0.25 17.80 6.91
CA SER A 16 -0.74 18.31 7.87
C SER A 16 -2.18 18.22 7.36
N VAL A 17 -2.42 18.35 6.06
CA VAL A 17 -3.79 18.24 5.50
C VAL A 17 -4.46 16.90 5.77
N TYR A 18 -3.68 15.84 5.97
CA TYR A 18 -4.18 14.50 6.31
C TYR A 18 -4.27 14.26 7.82
N LEU A 19 -3.75 15.17 8.65
CA LEU A 19 -3.72 15.07 10.10
C LEU A 19 -4.51 16.23 10.76
N ASP A 20 -3.79 17.19 11.34
CA ASP A 20 -4.33 18.27 12.16
C ASP A 20 -4.79 19.50 11.36
N LYS A 21 -4.50 19.53 10.05
CA LYS A 21 -4.92 20.55 9.09
C LYS A 21 -4.51 21.98 9.47
N ARG A 22 -3.47 22.12 10.31
CA ARG A 22 -2.95 23.43 10.74
C ARG A 22 -2.12 24.11 9.65
N LEU A 23 -1.58 23.34 8.70
CA LEU A 23 -0.84 23.85 7.54
C LEU A 23 -1.64 23.50 6.27
N PRO A 24 -2.41 24.44 5.68
CA PRO A 24 -3.35 24.13 4.59
C PRO A 24 -2.67 23.77 3.25
N ASP A 25 -1.41 24.19 3.08
CA ASP A 25 -0.63 23.96 1.86
C ASP A 25 0.27 22.71 1.95
N ASP A 26 0.33 22.06 3.11
CA ASP A 26 1.18 20.90 3.36
C ASP A 26 0.48 19.60 2.92
N ARG A 27 0.54 19.32 1.61
CA ARG A 27 -0.22 18.25 0.94
C ARG A 27 0.60 17.05 0.49
N ASP A 28 1.91 17.21 0.38
CA ASP A 28 2.82 16.17 -0.09
C ASP A 28 4.19 16.31 0.57
N TYR A 29 5.06 15.32 0.38
CA TYR A 29 6.38 15.29 1.01
C TYR A 29 7.42 16.23 0.35
N GLY A 30 7.05 16.98 -0.68
CA GLY A 30 7.95 17.83 -1.47
C GLY A 30 8.91 17.08 -2.39
N LEU A 31 8.99 15.75 -2.29
CA LEU A 31 9.85 14.87 -3.09
C LEU A 31 9.07 13.62 -3.51
N SER A 32 8.99 13.39 -4.83
CA SER A 32 8.44 12.14 -5.38
C SER A 32 9.48 11.42 -6.21
N LEU A 33 9.67 10.12 -5.96
CA LEU A 33 10.61 9.27 -6.70
C LEU A 33 10.12 8.98 -8.12
N PHE A 34 8.81 9.01 -8.34
CA PHE A 34 8.17 8.69 -9.61
C PHE A 34 7.01 9.66 -9.87
N LYS A 35 6.63 9.83 -11.14
CA LYS A 35 5.50 10.69 -11.51
C LYS A 35 4.18 9.94 -11.24
N PRO A 36 3.30 10.43 -10.35
CA PRO A 36 2.04 9.76 -10.06
C PRO A 36 1.04 9.90 -11.21
N GLU A 37 0.28 8.83 -11.46
CA GLU A 37 -0.83 8.79 -12.42
C GLU A 37 -2.14 9.27 -11.77
N THR A 38 -2.11 10.44 -11.14
CA THR A 38 -3.25 11.01 -10.39
C THR A 38 -4.51 11.13 -11.26
N ASN A 39 -4.34 11.51 -12.54
CA ASN A 39 -5.42 11.65 -13.52
C ASN A 39 -6.07 10.33 -13.94
N ILE A 40 -5.48 9.19 -13.58
CA ILE A 40 -6.04 7.85 -13.80
C ILE A 40 -6.59 7.30 -12.48
N CYS A 41 -5.80 7.39 -11.40
CA CYS A 41 -6.12 6.81 -10.10
C CYS A 41 -7.39 7.42 -9.50
N ILE A 42 -7.44 8.76 -9.36
CA ILE A 42 -8.51 9.42 -8.62
C ILE A 42 -9.85 9.32 -9.35
N PRO A 43 -9.97 9.61 -10.66
CA PRO A 43 -11.25 9.45 -11.36
C PRO A 43 -11.77 8.01 -11.37
N TRP A 44 -10.87 7.03 -11.40
CA TRP A 44 -11.29 5.62 -11.33
C TRP A 44 -11.84 5.27 -9.94
N LEU A 45 -11.24 5.81 -8.87
CA LEU A 45 -11.71 5.64 -7.48
C LEU A 45 -13.02 6.39 -7.23
N ASP A 46 -13.20 7.59 -7.80
CA ASP A 46 -14.42 8.40 -7.66
C ASP A 46 -15.68 7.62 -8.09
N ALA A 47 -15.53 6.76 -9.11
CA ALA A 47 -16.59 5.94 -9.66
C ALA A 47 -16.92 4.67 -8.84
N LYS A 48 -16.27 4.45 -7.69
CA LYS A 48 -16.46 3.26 -6.86
C LYS A 48 -17.27 3.57 -5.59
N GLU A 49 -17.88 2.52 -5.05
CA GLU A 49 -18.59 2.59 -3.77
C GLU A 49 -17.60 2.77 -2.61
N GLU A 50 -18.07 3.33 -1.50
CA GLU A 50 -17.26 3.53 -0.31
C GLU A 50 -16.73 2.19 0.23
N GLY A 51 -15.45 2.14 0.59
CA GLY A 51 -14.80 0.95 1.13
C GLY A 51 -14.75 -0.28 0.19
N SER A 52 -15.04 -0.12 -1.10
CA SER A 52 -15.14 -1.25 -2.05
C SER A 52 -13.83 -1.63 -2.75
N VAL A 53 -12.78 -0.81 -2.62
CA VAL A 53 -11.52 -0.96 -3.34
C VAL A 53 -10.41 -1.49 -2.43
N VAL A 54 -9.74 -2.53 -2.90
CA VAL A 54 -8.46 -3.01 -2.38
C VAL A 54 -7.33 -2.23 -3.04
N TYR A 55 -6.63 -1.41 -2.26
CA TYR A 55 -5.40 -0.77 -2.71
C TYR A 55 -4.21 -1.71 -2.45
N ALA A 56 -3.37 -1.96 -3.44
CA ALA A 56 -2.18 -2.81 -3.30
C ALA A 56 -0.91 -2.06 -3.74
N SER A 57 0.10 -2.02 -2.86
CA SER A 57 1.42 -1.46 -3.17
C SER A 57 2.51 -2.14 -2.35
N MET A 58 3.53 -2.63 -3.04
CA MET A 58 4.67 -3.28 -2.40
C MET A 58 5.88 -2.35 -2.19
N GLY A 59 5.64 -1.04 -2.29
CA GLY A 59 6.66 -0.04 -2.04
C GLY A 59 7.59 0.19 -3.23
N SER A 60 8.44 1.21 -3.10
CA SER A 60 9.31 1.71 -4.17
C SER A 60 10.56 0.87 -4.42
N LEU A 61 10.84 -0.14 -3.60
CA LEU A 61 12.08 -0.93 -3.63
C LEU A 61 11.85 -2.44 -3.77
N ALA A 62 10.63 -2.94 -3.57
CA ALA A 62 10.38 -4.37 -3.60
C ALA A 62 10.48 -4.97 -5.01
N SER A 63 11.26 -6.03 -5.15
CA SER A 63 11.37 -6.80 -6.39
C SER A 63 11.07 -8.27 -6.10
N PHE A 64 9.90 -8.72 -6.54
CA PHE A 64 9.48 -10.10 -6.35
C PHE A 64 9.91 -10.96 -7.53
N GLY A 65 10.01 -12.27 -7.30
CA GLY A 65 10.10 -13.24 -8.39
C GLY A 65 8.77 -13.37 -9.13
N ASN A 66 8.81 -13.87 -10.36
CA ASN A 66 7.63 -14.03 -11.22
C ASN A 66 6.54 -14.88 -10.55
N GLU A 67 6.92 -15.95 -9.86
CA GLU A 67 5.97 -16.85 -9.17
C GLU A 67 5.17 -16.09 -8.09
N GLN A 68 5.83 -15.24 -7.29
CA GLN A 68 5.14 -14.46 -6.28
C GLN A 68 4.26 -13.35 -6.89
N MET A 69 4.70 -12.75 -7.99
CA MET A 69 3.92 -11.76 -8.73
C MET A 69 2.64 -12.38 -9.32
N GLU A 70 2.75 -13.61 -9.83
CA GLU A 70 1.63 -14.40 -10.34
C GLU A 70 0.63 -14.74 -9.24
N GLU A 71 1.08 -15.23 -8.08
CA GLU A 71 0.19 -15.51 -6.95
C GLU A 71 -0.54 -14.25 -6.46
N MET A 72 0.14 -13.09 -6.40
CA MET A 72 -0.51 -11.82 -6.06
C MET A 72 -1.60 -11.43 -7.07
N ALA A 73 -1.32 -11.60 -8.36
CA ALA A 73 -2.28 -11.33 -9.43
C ALA A 73 -3.51 -12.26 -9.32
N VAL A 74 -3.28 -13.55 -9.09
CA VAL A 74 -4.33 -14.56 -8.88
C VAL A 74 -5.16 -14.24 -7.64
N ALA A 75 -4.53 -13.80 -6.55
CA ALA A 75 -5.23 -13.43 -5.32
C ALA A 75 -6.15 -12.22 -5.52
N LEU A 76 -5.67 -11.17 -6.20
CA LEU A 76 -6.48 -9.99 -6.52
C LEU A 76 -7.66 -10.35 -7.43
N GLU A 77 -7.44 -11.21 -8.42
CA GLU A 77 -8.49 -11.68 -9.34
C GLU A 77 -9.57 -12.51 -8.61
N LYS A 78 -9.16 -13.41 -7.69
CA LYS A 78 -10.09 -14.26 -6.92
C LYS A 78 -10.82 -13.53 -5.80
N CYS A 79 -10.29 -12.41 -5.32
CA CYS A 79 -10.90 -11.62 -4.25
C CYS A 79 -12.25 -11.02 -4.66
N ASP A 80 -12.55 -10.93 -5.96
CA ASP A 80 -13.78 -10.38 -6.58
C ASP A 80 -14.16 -8.95 -6.12
N ASN A 81 -13.24 -8.26 -5.46
CA ASN A 81 -13.34 -6.85 -5.11
C ASN A 81 -12.74 -5.96 -6.20
N TYR A 82 -13.10 -4.67 -6.18
CA TYR A 82 -12.38 -3.71 -7.00
C TYR A 82 -10.94 -3.57 -6.49
N PHE A 83 -9.96 -3.37 -7.37
CA PHE A 83 -8.58 -3.18 -6.93
C PHE A 83 -7.82 -2.10 -7.71
N LEU A 84 -6.95 -1.38 -7.00
CA LEU A 84 -5.93 -0.51 -7.58
C LEU A 84 -4.58 -1.09 -7.18
N TRP A 85 -3.82 -1.60 -8.15
CA TRP A 85 -2.51 -2.19 -7.88
C TRP A 85 -1.40 -1.35 -8.49
N VAL A 86 -0.47 -0.91 -7.64
CA VAL A 86 0.74 -0.20 -8.08
C VAL A 86 1.83 -1.23 -8.38
N VAL A 87 2.22 -1.29 -9.65
CA VAL A 87 3.30 -2.15 -10.15
C VAL A 87 4.29 -1.28 -10.89
N ARG A 88 5.51 -1.14 -10.36
CA ARG A 88 6.55 -0.32 -10.99
C ARG A 88 6.79 -0.80 -12.43
N ALA A 89 7.13 0.14 -13.32
CA ALA A 89 7.44 -0.17 -14.72
C ALA A 89 8.53 -1.26 -14.88
N SER A 90 9.48 -1.33 -13.95
CA SER A 90 10.55 -2.34 -13.93
C SER A 90 10.12 -3.73 -13.46
N GLU A 91 8.88 -3.89 -12.98
CA GLU A 91 8.31 -5.15 -12.49
C GLU A 91 7.08 -5.57 -13.32
N GLU A 92 6.69 -4.75 -14.30
CA GLU A 92 5.48 -4.94 -15.11
C GLU A 92 5.60 -6.16 -16.05
N ASP A 93 6.82 -6.50 -16.47
CA ASP A 93 7.16 -7.66 -17.28
C ASP A 93 6.92 -9.01 -16.56
N LYS A 94 6.76 -8.96 -15.23
CA LYS A 94 6.49 -10.13 -14.38
C LYS A 94 5.00 -10.39 -14.20
N LEU A 95 4.13 -9.48 -14.65
CA LEU A 95 2.69 -9.70 -14.59
C LEU A 95 2.28 -10.88 -15.49
N PRO A 96 1.31 -11.70 -15.08
CA PRO A 96 0.77 -12.74 -15.95
C PRO A 96 0.24 -12.15 -17.26
N SER A 97 0.43 -12.89 -18.36
CA SER A 97 -0.06 -12.47 -19.68
C SER A 97 -1.55 -12.11 -19.65
N ASN A 98 -1.89 -11.00 -20.31
CA ASN A 98 -3.24 -10.47 -20.40
C ASN A 98 -3.91 -10.11 -19.06
N PHE A 99 -3.16 -9.97 -17.95
CA PHE A 99 -3.73 -9.68 -16.63
C PHE A 99 -4.50 -8.34 -16.61
N LYS A 100 -3.94 -7.29 -17.23
CA LYS A 100 -4.58 -5.96 -17.26
C LYS A 100 -5.88 -5.99 -18.06
N GLU A 101 -5.88 -6.67 -19.19
CA GLU A 101 -7.03 -6.79 -20.09
C GLU A 101 -8.15 -7.59 -19.43
N ARG A 102 -7.81 -8.76 -18.86
CA ARG A 102 -8.81 -9.67 -18.26
C ARG A 102 -9.44 -9.13 -16.99
N THR A 103 -8.75 -8.23 -16.28
CA THR A 103 -9.24 -7.63 -15.02
C THR A 103 -9.76 -6.19 -15.19
N SER A 104 -9.78 -5.66 -16.41
CA SER A 104 -10.09 -4.24 -16.69
C SER A 104 -11.46 -3.74 -16.17
N GLU A 105 -12.43 -4.64 -15.99
CA GLU A 105 -13.74 -4.31 -15.39
C GLU A 105 -13.69 -4.12 -13.87
N LYS A 106 -12.73 -4.76 -13.19
CA LYS A 106 -12.61 -4.84 -11.73
C LYS A 106 -11.42 -4.08 -11.18
N GLY A 107 -10.35 -3.91 -11.94
CA GLY A 107 -9.15 -3.30 -11.41
C GLY A 107 -8.34 -2.50 -12.43
N ILE A 108 -7.49 -1.64 -11.88
CA ILE A 108 -6.48 -0.92 -12.64
C ILE A 108 -5.09 -1.24 -12.09
N VAL A 109 -4.14 -1.38 -13.00
CA VAL A 109 -2.71 -1.51 -12.67
C VAL A 109 -2.01 -0.27 -13.19
N VAL A 110 -1.41 0.49 -12.28
CA VAL A 110 -0.70 1.74 -12.57
C VAL A 110 0.76 1.64 -12.14
N ASN A 111 1.62 2.43 -12.74
CA ASN A 111 3.06 2.36 -12.50
C ASN A 111 3.46 3.17 -11.26
N TRP A 112 2.69 4.21 -10.95
CA TRP A 112 2.80 4.96 -9.70
C TRP A 112 1.49 5.71 -9.37
N CYS A 113 1.18 5.89 -8.09
CA CYS A 113 -0.01 6.60 -7.63
C CYS A 113 0.31 7.65 -6.55
N PRO A 114 -0.54 8.66 -6.34
CA PRO A 114 -0.45 9.55 -5.18
C PRO A 114 -0.94 8.79 -3.92
N GLN A 115 -0.08 7.99 -3.29
CA GLN A 115 -0.46 7.04 -2.23
C GLN A 115 -1.27 7.68 -1.08
N LEU A 116 -0.90 8.88 -0.63
CA LEU A 116 -1.65 9.63 0.39
C LEU A 116 -3.09 9.97 -0.06
N GLU A 117 -3.25 10.46 -1.29
CA GLU A 117 -4.58 10.76 -1.84
C GLU A 117 -5.41 9.49 -2.05
N VAL A 118 -4.77 8.40 -2.51
CA VAL A 118 -5.42 7.09 -2.67
C VAL A 118 -5.89 6.54 -1.33
N LEU A 119 -5.04 6.52 -0.30
CA LEU A 119 -5.39 6.04 1.03
C LEU A 119 -6.45 6.91 1.71
N ALA A 120 -6.48 8.22 1.43
CA ALA A 120 -7.49 9.13 1.95
C ALA A 120 -8.83 9.05 1.18
N HIS A 121 -8.87 8.34 0.05
CA HIS A 121 -10.04 8.27 -0.80
C HIS A 121 -11.11 7.33 -0.23
N ARG A 122 -12.37 7.79 -0.18
CA ARG A 122 -13.52 7.06 0.40
C ARG A 122 -13.70 5.63 -0.13
N ALA A 123 -13.33 5.39 -1.38
CA ALA A 123 -13.48 4.09 -2.01
C ALA A 123 -12.51 3.02 -1.49
N VAL A 124 -11.37 3.41 -0.92
CA VAL A 124 -10.37 2.45 -0.43
C VAL A 124 -10.84 1.85 0.89
N GLY A 125 -11.09 0.54 0.89
CA GLY A 125 -11.52 -0.21 2.07
C GLY A 125 -10.39 -0.97 2.76
N CYS A 126 -9.32 -1.29 2.03
CA CYS A 126 -8.19 -2.05 2.56
C CYS A 126 -6.90 -1.78 1.79
N PHE A 127 -5.76 -1.87 2.48
CA PHE A 127 -4.43 -1.69 1.92
C PHE A 127 -3.57 -2.96 2.04
N VAL A 128 -3.25 -3.59 0.91
CA VAL A 128 -2.24 -4.65 0.81
C VAL A 128 -0.87 -4.00 0.72
N THR A 129 -0.03 -4.19 1.73
CA THR A 129 1.20 -3.42 1.91
C THR A 129 2.40 -4.28 2.25
N HIS A 130 3.56 -3.90 1.71
CA HIS A 130 4.86 -4.45 2.13
C HIS A 130 5.25 -4.11 3.58
N CYS A 131 4.46 -3.33 4.31
CA CYS A 131 4.70 -2.97 5.72
C CYS A 131 5.95 -2.09 5.96
N GLY A 132 6.41 -1.34 4.95
CA GLY A 132 7.40 -0.30 5.17
C GLY A 132 6.89 0.75 6.17
N TRP A 133 7.79 1.32 6.99
CA TRP A 133 7.39 2.21 8.09
C TRP A 133 6.56 3.42 7.63
N ASN A 134 6.96 4.09 6.54
CA ASN A 134 6.22 5.24 5.99
C ASN A 134 4.80 4.84 5.57
N SER A 135 4.66 3.82 4.71
CA SER A 135 3.35 3.32 4.26
C SER A 135 2.46 2.87 5.42
N THR A 136 3.07 2.32 6.48
CA THR A 136 2.34 1.89 7.68
C THR A 136 1.80 3.09 8.45
N LEU A 137 2.62 4.13 8.65
CA LEU A 137 2.17 5.36 9.31
C LEU A 137 1.11 6.10 8.50
N GLU A 138 1.21 6.11 7.17
CA GLU A 138 0.18 6.65 6.29
C GLU A 138 -1.16 5.92 6.47
N ALA A 139 -1.15 4.59 6.41
CA ALA A 139 -2.35 3.77 6.56
C ALA A 139 -3.01 3.94 7.94
N ILE A 140 -2.20 3.95 9.02
CA ILE A 140 -2.69 4.19 10.38
C ILE A 140 -3.30 5.60 10.50
N SER A 141 -2.62 6.62 9.96
CA SER A 141 -3.06 8.01 10.03
C SER A 141 -4.37 8.24 9.29
N LEU A 142 -4.58 7.50 8.19
CA LEU A 142 -5.76 7.60 7.33
C LEU A 142 -6.85 6.57 7.67
N GLY A 143 -6.63 5.73 8.69
CA GLY A 143 -7.63 4.79 9.18
C GLY A 143 -7.91 3.60 8.24
N VAL A 144 -6.95 3.22 7.41
CA VAL A 144 -7.13 2.13 6.42
C VAL A 144 -6.62 0.79 6.98
N PRO A 145 -7.48 -0.25 7.09
CA PRO A 145 -7.06 -1.59 7.48
C PRO A 145 -6.01 -2.18 6.52
N MET A 146 -5.10 -2.99 7.05
CA MET A 146 -3.97 -3.53 6.28
C MET A 146 -3.99 -5.04 6.10
N VAL A 147 -3.68 -5.51 4.89
CA VAL A 147 -3.17 -6.86 4.64
C VAL A 147 -1.64 -6.76 4.55
N ALA A 148 -0.98 -7.26 5.60
CA ALA A 148 0.45 -7.15 5.80
C ALA A 148 1.20 -8.24 5.02
N PHE A 149 1.97 -7.83 4.02
CA PHE A 149 2.80 -8.68 3.16
C PHE A 149 4.29 -8.29 3.27
N PRO A 150 4.96 -8.52 4.41
CA PRO A 150 6.32 -8.02 4.62
C PRO A 150 7.36 -8.74 3.75
N TRP A 151 8.36 -8.00 3.26
CA TRP A 151 9.45 -8.55 2.45
C TRP A 151 10.79 -8.63 3.21
N TRP A 152 11.30 -7.51 3.73
CA TRP A 152 12.66 -7.44 4.31
C TRP A 152 12.83 -6.34 5.37
N SER A 153 14.01 -6.26 6.00
CA SER A 153 14.37 -5.24 7.00
C SER A 153 13.41 -5.22 8.20
N ASP A 154 12.80 -4.07 8.49
CA ASP A 154 11.86 -3.79 9.57
C ASP A 154 10.45 -4.31 9.28
N GLN A 155 10.14 -4.60 8.01
CA GLN A 155 8.80 -4.94 7.56
C GLN A 155 8.18 -6.15 8.29
N PRO A 156 8.90 -7.26 8.57
CA PRO A 156 8.33 -8.37 9.33
C PRO A 156 7.95 -7.99 10.76
N THR A 157 8.72 -7.09 11.39
CA THR A 157 8.40 -6.54 12.72
C THR A 157 7.21 -5.61 12.65
N THR A 158 7.16 -4.73 11.65
CA THR A 158 6.01 -3.85 11.41
C THR A 158 4.73 -4.65 11.15
N ALA A 159 4.80 -5.71 10.34
CA ALA A 159 3.68 -6.63 10.11
C ALA A 159 3.20 -7.32 11.39
N LYS A 160 4.12 -7.71 12.28
CA LYS A 160 3.79 -8.24 13.61
C LYS A 160 3.06 -7.20 14.46
N CYS A 161 3.49 -5.94 14.44
CA CYS A 161 2.79 -4.84 15.11
C CYS A 161 1.39 -4.62 14.55
N ILE A 162 1.24 -4.57 13.23
CA ILE A 162 -0.04 -4.42 12.52
C ILE A 162 -1.04 -5.48 12.97
N ALA A 163 -0.64 -6.75 12.93
CA ALA A 163 -1.53 -7.88 13.23
C ALA A 163 -1.82 -8.04 14.72
N ASP A 164 -0.78 -8.03 15.56
CA ASP A 164 -0.90 -8.56 16.92
C ASP A 164 -0.94 -7.50 18.01
N PHE A 165 -0.37 -6.32 17.76
CA PHE A 165 -0.31 -5.24 18.75
C PHE A 165 -1.35 -4.16 18.49
N TRP A 166 -1.32 -3.54 17.32
CA TRP A 166 -2.26 -2.49 16.93
C TRP A 166 -3.60 -3.05 16.45
N LYS A 167 -3.60 -4.29 15.95
CA LYS A 167 -4.80 -5.01 15.50
C LYS A 167 -5.58 -4.24 14.43
N VAL A 168 -4.84 -3.62 13.51
CA VAL A 168 -5.37 -2.83 12.39
C VAL A 168 -5.23 -3.59 11.06
N GLY A 169 -4.96 -4.90 11.11
CA GLY A 169 -4.76 -5.70 9.93
C GLY A 169 -4.47 -7.16 10.22
N VAL A 170 -4.20 -7.91 9.16
CA VAL A 170 -3.81 -9.33 9.22
C VAL A 170 -2.52 -9.52 8.45
N ARG A 171 -1.69 -10.48 8.88
CA ARG A 171 -0.46 -10.83 8.16
C ARG A 171 -0.71 -12.02 7.24
N VAL A 172 -0.29 -11.90 5.98
CA VAL A 172 -0.39 -13.01 5.03
C VAL A 172 0.50 -14.16 5.48
N LYS A 173 -0.02 -15.40 5.36
CA LYS A 173 0.72 -16.60 5.70
C LYS A 173 1.59 -16.99 4.51
N VAL A 174 2.88 -17.18 4.77
CA VAL A 174 3.82 -17.69 3.79
C VAL A 174 3.76 -19.22 3.84
N ILE A 175 3.52 -19.87 2.71
CA ILE A 175 3.54 -21.33 2.55
C ILE A 175 4.95 -21.80 2.16
N GLU A 176 5.11 -23.11 1.91
CA GLU A 176 6.39 -23.71 1.53
C GLU A 176 7.05 -22.97 0.35
N LYS A 177 8.38 -22.79 0.42
CA LYS A 177 9.24 -22.03 -0.52
C LYS A 177 9.27 -20.51 -0.39
N GLY A 178 8.64 -19.92 0.64
CA GLY A 178 8.74 -18.46 0.85
C GLY A 178 7.77 -17.65 0.01
N ILE A 179 6.76 -18.33 -0.56
CA ILE A 179 5.69 -17.72 -1.37
C ILE A 179 4.46 -17.60 -0.49
N ALA A 180 3.79 -16.46 -0.56
CA ALA A 180 2.52 -16.24 0.10
C ALA A 180 1.39 -16.24 -0.92
N ASN A 181 0.29 -16.94 -0.58
CA ASN A 181 -0.90 -17.15 -1.40
C ASN A 181 -2.18 -16.70 -0.69
#